data_AF-A0A8T5ELU0-F1
#
_entry.id   AF-A0A8T5ELU0-F1
#
_cell.length_a   1.000
_cell.length_b   1.000
_cell.length_c   1.000
_cell.angle_alpha   90.00
_cell.angle_beta   90.00
_cell.angle_gamma   90.00
#
_symmetry.space_group_name_H-M   'P 1'
#
loop_
_entity.id
_entity.type
_entity.pdbx_description
1 polymer ?
#
loop_
_entity_poly.entity_id
_entity_poly.type
_entity_poly.pdbx_seq_one_letter_code
_entity_poly.pdbx_strand_id
1 'polypeptide(L)'
;MELSLFQWIGLGLGIAIILIPIVRWFWKRFDMPSKRAVEIMQRQEKEQHEAEMWAGIEAQVEAETSAKRESEMKQREKQERGGKTLDEVESVDVWNKLGIDVPIKPVDREIAPPVTLEKTPSDEETDDESLAEPGDEAEQAEAPDEPDWELIDKMANLSEPMEGVPDAPDLQELVIEEPPKSVEIEPQVLMQKEEFVNDEPDWPVKW
;
A
#
# COMPACT_ATOMS: atom_id res chain seq x y z
N MET A 1 3.91 -73.26 -34.02
CA MET A 1 5.33 -72.98 -33.74
C MET A 1 5.40 -72.46 -32.32
N GLU A 2 5.91 -73.27 -31.40
CA GLU A 2 6.09 -72.87 -30.01
C GLU A 2 7.35 -72.02 -29.91
N LEU A 3 7.22 -70.83 -29.30
CA LEU A 3 8.35 -69.92 -29.06
C LEU A 3 9.23 -70.53 -27.96
N SER A 4 10.55 -70.55 -28.18
CA SER A 4 11.48 -71.06 -27.18
C SER A 4 11.43 -70.20 -25.92
N LEU A 5 11.79 -70.78 -24.76
CA LEU A 5 11.84 -70.07 -23.48
C LEU A 5 12.69 -68.79 -23.56
N PHE A 6 13.79 -68.83 -24.34
CA PHE A 6 14.67 -67.69 -24.57
C PHE A 6 14.01 -66.59 -25.40
N GLN A 7 13.09 -66.92 -26.31
CA GLN A 7 12.31 -65.92 -27.04
C GLN A 7 11.33 -65.20 -26.13
N TRP A 8 10.69 -65.90 -25.18
CA TRP A 8 9.85 -65.27 -24.16
C TRP A 8 10.65 -64.34 -23.24
N ILE A 9 11.84 -64.78 -22.81
CA ILE A 9 12.76 -63.94 -22.03
C ILE A 9 13.19 -62.69 -22.81
N GLY A 10 13.53 -62.85 -24.10
CA GLY A 10 13.95 -61.74 -24.96
C GLY A 10 12.81 -60.75 -25.21
N LEU A 11 11.59 -61.24 -25.41
CA LEU A 11 10.39 -60.42 -25.58
C LEU A 11 10.08 -59.62 -24.31
N GLY A 12 10.16 -60.28 -23.14
CA GLY A 12 9.97 -59.63 -21.84
C GLY A 12 11.02 -58.54 -21.58
N LEU A 13 12.30 -58.82 -21.88
CA LEU A 13 13.38 -57.84 -21.73
C LEU A 13 13.22 -56.67 -22.69
N GLY A 14 12.84 -56.92 -23.95
CA GLY A 14 12.58 -55.87 -24.92
C GLY A 14 11.43 -54.94 -24.49
N ILE A 15 10.33 -55.53 -24.00
CA ILE A 15 9.21 -54.78 -23.43
C ILE A 15 9.66 -53.97 -22.22
N ALA A 16 10.43 -54.55 -21.30
CA ALA A 16 10.89 -53.86 -20.10
C ALA A 16 11.77 -52.64 -20.45
N ILE A 17 12.70 -52.77 -21.39
CA ILE A 17 13.56 -51.66 -21.85
C ILE A 17 12.73 -50.52 -22.44
N ILE A 18 11.62 -50.83 -23.13
CA ILE A 18 10.70 -49.84 -23.70
C ILE A 18 9.79 -49.24 -22.62
N LEU A 19 9.34 -50.04 -21.64
CA LEU A 19 8.37 -49.61 -20.64
C LEU A 19 8.99 -48.64 -19.62
N ILE A 20 10.26 -48.80 -19.27
CA ILE A 20 10.98 -47.91 -18.35
C ILE A 20 10.95 -46.43 -18.79
N PRO A 21 11.35 -46.06 -20.03
CA PRO A 21 11.30 -44.67 -20.47
C PRO A 21 9.87 -44.17 -20.65
N ILE A 22 8.93 -45.02 -21.08
CA ILE A 22 7.51 -44.64 -21.19
C ILE A 22 6.95 -44.27 -19.82
N VAL A 23 7.19 -45.11 -18.81
CA VAL A 23 6.73 -44.84 -17.44
C VAL A 23 7.42 -43.59 -16.90
N ARG A 24 8.74 -43.44 -17.06
CA ARG A 24 9.45 -42.22 -16.65
C ARG A 24 8.84 -40.97 -17.29
N TRP A 25 8.56 -41.01 -18.59
CA TRP A 25 7.94 -39.91 -19.32
C TRP A 25 6.50 -39.67 -18.86
N PHE A 26 5.75 -40.74 -18.60
CA PHE A 26 4.39 -40.68 -18.08
C PHE A 26 4.34 -39.96 -16.73
N TRP A 27 5.21 -40.32 -15.78
CA TRP A 27 5.35 -39.58 -14.51
C TRP A 27 5.73 -38.12 -14.76
N LYS A 28 6.69 -37.84 -15.64
CA LYS A 28 7.06 -36.46 -15.97
C LYS A 28 5.92 -35.66 -16.60
N ARG A 29 5.00 -36.30 -17.34
CA ARG A 29 3.94 -35.63 -18.12
C ARG A 29 2.62 -35.51 -17.38
N PHE A 30 2.27 -36.52 -16.59
CA PHE A 30 0.98 -36.68 -15.91
C PHE A 30 1.06 -36.46 -14.41
N ASP A 31 2.24 -36.62 -13.78
CA ASP A 31 2.46 -36.28 -12.37
C ASP A 31 3.00 -34.85 -12.18
N MET A 32 2.88 -34.00 -13.21
CA MET A 32 3.05 -32.56 -13.00
C MET A 32 1.90 -32.07 -12.10
N PRO A 33 2.18 -31.22 -11.09
CA PRO A 33 1.12 -30.58 -10.32
C PRO A 33 0.16 -29.92 -11.31
N SER A 34 -1.14 -30.17 -11.15
CA SER A 34 -2.16 -29.63 -12.04
C SER A 34 -1.93 -28.12 -12.27
N LYS A 35 -2.25 -27.59 -13.45
CA LYS A 35 -2.02 -26.16 -13.78
C LYS A 35 -2.53 -25.21 -12.67
N ARG A 36 -3.67 -25.55 -12.07
CA ARG A 36 -4.26 -24.82 -10.92
C ARG A 36 -3.38 -24.85 -9.66
N ALA A 37 -2.75 -25.98 -9.35
CA ALA A 37 -1.85 -26.06 -8.21
C ALA A 37 -0.62 -25.16 -8.41
N VAL A 38 -0.07 -25.11 -9.63
CA VAL A 38 1.03 -24.20 -9.96
C VAL A 38 0.61 -22.74 -9.83
N GLU A 39 -0.56 -22.37 -10.35
CA GLU A 39 -1.09 -21.00 -10.22
C GLU A 39 -1.29 -20.59 -8.75
N ILE A 40 -1.77 -21.50 -7.91
CA ILE A 40 -1.94 -21.24 -6.47
C ILE A 40 -0.57 -21.06 -5.81
N MET A 41 0.42 -21.90 -6.11
CA MET A 41 1.77 -21.74 -5.54
C MET A 41 2.40 -20.42 -5.97
N GLN A 42 2.25 -20.03 -7.24
CA GLN A 42 2.74 -18.73 -7.73
C GLN A 42 2.03 -17.54 -7.07
N ARG A 43 0.72 -17.65 -6.82
CA ARG A 43 -0.02 -16.63 -6.07
C ARG A 43 0.50 -16.53 -4.64
N GLN A 44 0.72 -17.66 -3.97
CA GLN A 44 1.27 -17.68 -2.61
C GLN A 44 2.68 -17.09 -2.55
N GLU A 45 3.54 -17.37 -3.52
CA GLU A 45 4.88 -16.77 -3.59
C GLU A 45 4.81 -15.24 -3.73
N LYS A 46 3.91 -14.73 -4.56
CA LYS A 46 3.67 -13.28 -4.70
C LYS A 46 3.11 -12.67 -3.42
N GLU A 47 2.10 -13.31 -2.83
CA GLU A 47 1.48 -12.88 -1.57
C GLU A 47 2.49 -12.89 -0.41
N GLN A 48 3.42 -13.86 -0.36
CA GLN A 48 4.49 -13.90 0.64
C GLN A 48 5.48 -12.75 0.45
N HIS A 49 5.90 -12.48 -0.78
CA HIS A 49 6.77 -11.33 -1.06
C HIS A 49 6.09 -10.01 -0.70
N GLU A 50 4.82 -9.83 -1.04
CA GLU A 50 4.06 -8.66 -0.64
C GLU A 50 3.94 -8.57 0.88
N ALA A 51 3.63 -9.67 1.56
CA ALA A 51 3.52 -9.72 3.02
C ALA A 51 4.84 -9.39 3.73
N GLU A 52 5.99 -9.84 3.22
CA GLU A 52 7.31 -9.48 3.74
C GLU A 52 7.59 -7.98 3.60
N MET A 53 7.23 -7.39 2.45
CA MET A 53 7.34 -5.96 2.22
C MET A 53 6.43 -5.16 3.16
N TRP A 54 5.17 -5.59 3.32
CA TRP A 54 4.23 -4.97 4.25
C TRP A 54 4.65 -5.10 5.70
N ALA A 55 5.18 -6.25 6.12
CA ALA A 55 5.67 -6.48 7.48
C ALA A 55 6.86 -5.56 7.83
N GLY A 56 7.74 -5.30 6.86
CA GLY A 56 8.84 -4.34 7.03
C GLY A 56 8.34 -2.92 7.25
N ILE A 57 7.35 -2.49 6.47
CA ILE A 57 6.73 -1.16 6.60
C ILE A 57 5.96 -1.05 7.92
N GLU A 58 5.16 -2.06 8.27
CA GLU A 58 4.38 -2.08 9.52
C GLU A 58 5.28 -2.00 10.75
N ALA A 59 6.40 -2.73 10.77
CA ALA A 59 7.38 -2.67 11.86
C ALA A 59 8.00 -1.27 12.01
N GLN A 60 8.28 -0.59 10.90
CA GLN A 60 8.80 0.79 10.94
C GLN A 60 7.73 1.75 11.49
N VAL A 61 6.49 1.65 11.00
CA VAL A 61 5.38 2.50 11.45
C VAL A 61 5.06 2.23 12.93
N GLU A 62 5.10 0.99 13.38
CA GLU A 62 4.91 0.65 14.80
C GLU A 62 6.02 1.25 15.68
N ALA A 63 7.28 1.18 15.24
CA ALA A 63 8.40 1.81 15.94
C ALA A 63 8.25 3.35 16.02
N GLU A 64 7.84 4.00 14.92
CA GLU A 64 7.64 5.45 14.90
C GLU A 64 6.44 5.88 15.77
N THR A 65 5.32 5.15 15.68
CA THR A 65 4.11 5.46 16.46
C THR A 65 4.31 5.18 17.95
N SER A 66 5.01 4.11 18.33
CA SER A 66 5.36 3.83 19.73
C SER A 66 6.32 4.87 20.29
N ALA A 67 7.37 5.25 19.55
CA ALA A 67 8.29 6.31 19.94
C ALA A 67 7.56 7.67 20.10
N LYS A 68 6.63 7.99 19.21
CA LYS A 68 5.79 9.18 19.31
C LYS A 68 4.94 9.15 20.58
N ARG A 69 4.20 8.05 20.85
CA ARG A 69 3.41 7.89 22.09
C ARG A 69 4.28 8.02 23.34
N GLU A 70 5.46 7.40 23.36
CA GLU A 70 6.38 7.54 24.49
C GLU A 70 6.85 8.99 24.69
N SER A 71 7.13 9.70 23.61
CA SER A 71 7.54 11.10 23.67
C SER A 71 6.42 11.99 24.20
N GLU A 72 5.17 11.73 23.80
CA GLU A 72 3.99 12.45 24.27
C GLU A 72 3.74 12.17 25.75
N MET A 73 3.85 10.91 26.20
CA MET A 73 3.75 10.55 27.61
C MET A 73 4.85 11.21 28.45
N LYS A 74 6.11 11.20 27.96
CA LYS A 74 7.23 11.88 28.64
C LYS A 74 7.04 13.40 28.68
N GLN A 75 6.46 14.00 27.64
CA GLN A 75 6.13 15.43 27.65
C GLN A 75 5.01 15.75 28.64
N ARG A 76 3.94 14.94 28.67
CA ARG A 76 2.86 15.08 29.66
C ARG A 76 3.39 14.93 31.08
N GLU A 77 4.22 13.93 31.36
CA GLU A 77 4.84 13.75 32.67
C GLU A 77 5.71 14.95 33.07
N LYS A 78 6.48 15.52 32.14
CA LYS A 78 7.26 16.75 32.39
C LYS A 78 6.37 17.96 32.64
N GLN A 79 5.25 18.09 31.94
CA GLN A 79 4.27 19.15 32.15
C GLN A 79 3.51 18.97 33.47
N GLU A 80 3.19 17.75 33.88
CA GLU A 80 2.58 17.47 35.19
C GLU A 80 3.57 17.73 36.33
N ARG A 81 4.84 17.34 36.16
CA ARG A 81 5.92 17.64 37.12
C ARG A 81 6.27 19.12 37.17
N GLY A 82 6.28 19.81 36.04
CA GLY A 82 6.63 21.23 35.91
C GLY A 82 5.47 22.20 36.08
N GLY A 83 4.23 21.72 35.94
CA GLY A 83 2.98 22.47 36.10
C GLY A 83 2.53 22.58 37.55
N LYS A 84 3.22 21.92 38.49
CA LYS A 84 3.11 22.24 39.91
C LYS A 84 3.88 23.52 40.15
N THR A 85 3.21 24.65 39.96
CA THR A 85 3.72 25.97 40.33
C THR A 85 4.19 25.91 41.78
N LEU A 86 5.48 26.15 42.02
CA LEU A 86 6.02 26.30 43.37
C LEU A 86 5.24 27.43 44.06
N ASP A 87 4.79 27.17 45.28
CA ASP A 87 4.13 28.17 46.11
C ASP A 87 5.07 29.38 46.31
N GLU A 88 4.52 30.58 46.54
CA GLU A 88 5.28 31.84 46.60
C GLU A 88 6.42 31.76 47.65
N VAL A 89 6.19 31.04 48.74
CA VAL A 89 7.15 30.83 49.82
C VAL A 89 8.28 29.87 49.40
N GLU A 90 7.95 28.78 48.68
CA GLU A 90 8.93 27.79 48.24
C GLU A 90 9.80 28.32 47.09
N SER A 91 9.22 29.12 46.20
CA SER A 91 9.95 29.76 45.10
C SER A 91 10.99 30.77 45.61
N VAL A 92 10.67 31.57 46.64
CA VAL A 92 11.65 32.46 47.30
C VAL A 92 12.80 31.68 47.95
N ASP A 93 12.53 30.54 48.62
CA ASP A 93 13.59 29.71 49.22
C ASP A 93 14.54 29.10 48.19
N VAL A 94 14.04 28.74 47.00
CA VAL A 94 14.89 28.27 45.88
C VAL A 94 15.78 29.40 45.33
N TRP A 95 15.25 30.62 45.18
CA TRP A 95 16.04 31.78 44.76
C TRP A 95 17.11 32.16 45.80
N ASN A 96 16.77 32.10 47.08
CA ASN A 96 17.72 32.32 48.17
C ASN A 96 18.84 31.27 48.18
N LYS A 97 18.52 29.99 47.95
CA LYS A 97 19.52 28.90 47.81
C LYS A 97 20.41 29.07 46.59
N LEU A 98 19.92 29.70 45.52
CA LEU A 98 20.68 30.06 44.33
C LEU A 98 21.54 31.32 44.53
N GLY A 99 21.50 31.95 45.72
CA GLY A 99 22.31 33.12 46.06
C GLY A 99 21.83 34.42 45.43
N ILE A 100 20.60 34.45 44.91
CA ILE A 100 19.98 35.63 44.33
C ILE A 100 19.09 36.26 45.40
N ASP A 101 19.71 37.11 46.21
CA ASP A 101 19.06 37.87 47.27
C ASP A 101 18.54 39.19 46.66
N VAL A 102 17.47 39.11 45.87
CA VAL A 102 16.83 40.30 45.26
C VAL A 102 15.38 40.33 45.70
N PRO A 103 14.91 41.41 46.37
CA PRO A 103 13.49 41.62 46.63
C PRO A 103 12.81 41.92 45.29
N ILE A 104 12.28 40.89 44.64
CA ILE A 104 11.52 41.03 43.40
C ILE A 104 10.20 41.70 43.78
N LYS A 105 10.13 43.03 43.66
CA LYS A 105 8.83 43.70 43.58
C LYS A 105 8.16 43.19 42.30
N PRO A 106 6.94 42.63 42.38
CA PRO A 106 6.22 42.22 41.19
C PRO A 106 6.06 43.45 40.29
N VAL A 107 6.49 43.33 39.03
CA VAL A 107 6.15 44.32 38.01
C VAL A 107 4.67 44.12 37.73
N ASP A 108 3.86 45.13 38.06
CA ASP A 108 2.45 45.17 37.71
C ASP A 108 2.34 44.97 36.19
N ARG A 109 1.72 43.86 35.79
CA ARG A 109 1.38 43.63 34.39
C ARG A 109 0.32 44.66 34.02
N GLU A 110 0.69 45.69 33.28
CA GLU A 110 -0.26 46.52 32.57
C GLU A 110 -1.08 45.60 31.66
N ILE A 111 -2.36 45.40 32.01
CA ILE A 111 -3.33 44.75 31.14
C ILE A 111 -3.42 45.62 29.90
N ALA A 112 -2.86 45.13 28.79
CA ALA A 112 -3.05 45.75 27.49
C ALA A 112 -4.57 45.85 27.23
N PRO A 113 -5.08 47.00 26.78
CA PRO A 113 -6.50 47.14 26.48
C PRO A 113 -6.88 46.10 25.41
N PRO A 114 -8.10 45.54 25.49
CA PRO A 114 -8.55 44.54 24.53
C PRO A 114 -8.49 45.13 23.12
N VAL A 115 -7.80 44.44 22.22
CA VAL A 115 -7.79 44.77 20.80
C VAL A 115 -9.23 44.68 20.30
N THR A 116 -9.87 45.83 20.10
CA THR A 116 -11.14 45.92 19.36
C THR A 116 -10.82 45.62 17.91
N LEU A 117 -11.10 44.38 17.48
CA LEU A 117 -11.16 44.01 16.09
C LEU A 117 -12.31 44.79 15.44
N GLU A 118 -12.00 45.83 14.68
CA GLU A 118 -12.94 46.42 13.74
C GLU A 118 -13.34 45.33 12.74
N LYS A 119 -14.60 44.93 12.82
CA LYS A 119 -15.25 43.95 11.95
C LYS A 119 -15.34 44.53 10.53
N THR A 120 -14.39 44.19 9.67
CA THR A 120 -14.59 44.20 8.22
C THR A 120 -15.54 43.05 7.85
N PRO A 121 -16.43 43.23 6.86
CA PRO A 121 -17.47 42.25 6.56
C PRO A 121 -16.87 41.12 5.74
N SER A 122 -16.38 40.08 6.41
CA SER A 122 -16.25 38.76 5.83
C SER A 122 -16.34 37.76 6.97
N ASP A 123 -17.07 36.69 6.70
CA ASP A 123 -17.15 35.47 7.50
C ASP A 123 -18.28 35.52 8.55
N GLU A 124 -19.49 35.26 8.04
CA GLU A 124 -20.58 34.66 8.80
C GLU A 124 -20.17 33.23 9.20
N GLU A 125 -19.74 33.05 10.44
CA GLU A 125 -19.99 31.82 11.18
C GLU A 125 -20.85 32.17 12.39
N THR A 126 -22.14 31.84 12.29
CA THR A 126 -23.08 31.80 13.40
C THR A 126 -22.90 30.48 14.14
N ASP A 127 -22.21 30.53 15.28
CA ASP A 127 -22.48 29.65 16.40
C ASP A 127 -23.73 30.20 17.13
N ASP A 128 -24.80 29.41 17.27
CA ASP A 128 -25.64 29.51 18.45
C ASP A 128 -26.28 28.16 18.81
N GLU A 129 -26.05 27.78 20.06
CA GLU A 129 -26.42 26.55 20.73
C GLU A 129 -27.80 26.77 21.37
N SER A 130 -28.83 26.00 21.01
CA SER A 130 -30.03 25.92 21.84
C SER A 130 -30.71 24.56 21.85
N LEU A 131 -30.80 24.01 23.07
CA LEU A 131 -31.50 22.81 23.51
C LEU A 131 -33.02 22.87 23.29
N ALA A 132 -33.61 21.87 22.61
CA ALA A 132 -34.93 21.32 22.95
C ALA A 132 -35.20 19.95 22.25
N GLU A 133 -36.00 19.12 22.92
CA GLU A 133 -36.33 17.69 22.73
C GLU A 133 -37.05 17.26 21.41
N PRO A 134 -37.25 15.92 21.18
CA PRO A 134 -37.32 15.32 19.85
C PRO A 134 -38.72 15.39 19.21
N GLY A 135 -38.75 15.60 17.90
CA GLY A 135 -39.95 15.51 17.08
C GLY A 135 -39.58 14.99 15.70
N ASP A 136 -40.23 13.89 15.32
CA ASP A 136 -40.20 13.30 13.99
C ASP A 136 -40.47 14.36 12.92
N GLU A 137 -39.62 14.43 11.89
CA GLU A 137 -40.01 14.77 10.51
C GLU A 137 -38.79 14.59 9.60
N ALA A 138 -38.68 13.38 9.06
CA ALA A 138 -37.93 13.14 7.84
C ALA A 138 -38.61 13.89 6.69
N GLU A 139 -37.88 14.75 5.98
CA GLU A 139 -37.95 15.00 4.53
C GLU A 139 -37.26 16.33 4.20
N GLN A 140 -35.96 16.27 3.96
CA GLN A 140 -35.29 17.12 2.97
C GLN A 140 -33.95 16.47 2.62
N ALA A 141 -34.03 15.49 1.73
CA ALA A 141 -32.88 15.02 0.98
C ALA A 141 -32.56 16.09 -0.08
N GLU A 142 -31.59 16.96 0.20
CA GLU A 142 -30.82 17.56 -0.90
C GLU A 142 -30.00 16.43 -1.53
N ALA A 143 -30.14 16.29 -2.85
CA ALA A 143 -29.48 15.25 -3.63
C ALA A 143 -27.95 15.33 -3.45
N PRO A 144 -27.23 14.20 -3.54
CA PRO A 144 -25.77 14.22 -3.50
C PRO A 144 -25.25 15.03 -4.69
N ASP A 145 -24.46 16.07 -4.39
CA ASP A 145 -23.75 16.88 -5.37
C ASP A 145 -23.08 15.98 -6.42
N GLU A 146 -23.39 16.25 -7.68
CA GLU A 146 -22.83 15.54 -8.82
C GLU A 146 -21.28 15.64 -8.78
N PRO A 147 -20.55 14.57 -9.14
CA PRO A 147 -19.11 14.53 -9.01
C PRO A 147 -18.42 15.66 -9.79
N ASP A 148 -17.38 16.25 -9.20
CA ASP A 148 -16.56 17.33 -9.75
C ASP A 148 -15.90 16.93 -11.09
N TRP A 149 -16.62 17.15 -12.20
CA TRP A 149 -16.13 16.90 -13.56
C TRP A 149 -14.88 17.73 -13.90
N GLU A 150 -14.69 18.88 -13.26
CA GLU A 150 -13.49 19.70 -13.41
C GLU A 150 -12.22 19.02 -12.87
N LEU A 151 -12.34 18.18 -11.84
CA LEU A 151 -11.18 17.49 -11.26
C LEU A 151 -10.71 16.35 -12.17
N ILE A 152 -11.65 15.69 -12.85
CA ILE A 152 -11.36 14.64 -13.84
C ILE A 152 -10.63 15.25 -15.03
N ASP A 153 -11.05 16.42 -15.51
CA ASP A 153 -10.40 17.11 -16.62
C ASP A 153 -8.99 17.61 -16.26
N LYS A 154 -8.80 18.10 -15.03
CA LYS A 154 -7.46 18.43 -14.51
C LYS A 154 -6.55 17.21 -14.40
N MET A 155 -7.07 16.06 -13.98
CA MET A 155 -6.28 14.82 -13.92
C MET A 155 -5.94 14.26 -15.29
N ALA A 156 -6.81 14.42 -16.29
CA ALA A 156 -6.53 14.03 -17.67
C ALA A 156 -5.37 14.86 -18.26
N ASN A 157 -5.34 16.17 -17.98
CA ASN A 157 -4.25 17.07 -18.40
C ASN A 157 -2.89 16.79 -17.72
N LEU A 158 -2.84 16.03 -16.62
CA LEU A 158 -1.57 15.62 -15.99
C LEU A 158 -0.86 14.46 -16.72
N SER A 159 -1.52 13.85 -17.71
CA SER A 159 -0.92 12.81 -18.56
C SER A 159 -0.03 13.37 -19.68
N GLU A 160 -0.14 14.67 -19.95
CA GLU A 160 0.72 15.33 -20.92
C GLU A 160 2.09 15.64 -20.28
N PRO A 161 3.20 15.18 -20.89
CA PRO A 161 4.52 15.42 -20.34
C PRO A 161 4.83 16.92 -20.36
N MET A 162 5.16 17.47 -19.20
CA MET A 162 5.54 18.87 -19.03
C MET A 162 6.77 19.20 -19.88
N GLU A 163 6.67 20.22 -20.73
CA GLU A 163 7.73 20.66 -21.64
C GLU A 163 9.00 21.02 -20.85
N GLY A 164 10.07 20.23 -21.01
CA GLY A 164 11.36 20.44 -20.34
C GLY A 164 11.90 19.24 -19.55
N VAL A 165 11.14 18.15 -19.41
CA VAL A 165 11.68 16.87 -18.90
C VAL A 165 12.21 16.06 -20.08
N PRO A 166 13.50 15.70 -20.14
CA PRO A 166 14.02 14.84 -21.19
C PRO A 166 13.35 13.46 -21.10
N ASP A 167 12.96 12.91 -22.25
CA ASP A 167 12.40 11.56 -22.33
C ASP A 167 13.33 10.56 -21.63
N ALA A 168 12.73 9.72 -20.78
CA ALA A 168 13.46 8.66 -20.12
C ALA A 168 14.04 7.72 -21.19
N PRO A 169 15.30 7.27 -21.05
CA PRO A 169 15.89 6.37 -22.03
C PRO A 169 15.13 5.03 -22.02
N ASP A 170 14.69 4.62 -23.21
CA ASP A 170 13.99 3.36 -23.43
C ASP A 170 14.87 2.17 -23.03
N LEU A 171 14.46 1.45 -21.98
CA LEU A 171 15.17 0.28 -21.43
C LEU A 171 15.28 -0.90 -22.41
N GLN A 172 14.69 -0.82 -23.61
CA GLN A 172 14.74 -1.84 -24.64
C GLN A 172 16.05 -1.82 -25.46
N GLU A 173 16.85 -0.76 -25.39
CA GLU A 173 18.09 -0.65 -26.17
C GLU A 173 19.30 -1.37 -25.51
N LEU A 174 19.21 -1.74 -24.23
CA LEU A 174 20.30 -2.41 -23.49
C LEU A 174 20.31 -3.95 -23.58
N VAL A 175 19.48 -4.57 -24.44
CA VAL A 175 19.43 -6.03 -24.62
C VAL A 175 20.09 -6.49 -25.93
N ILE A 176 20.96 -5.65 -26.53
CA ILE A 176 21.76 -6.02 -27.71
C ILE A 176 23.25 -6.08 -27.33
N GLU A 177 23.59 -7.02 -26.46
CA GLU A 177 24.93 -7.62 -26.43
C GLU A 177 24.79 -9.11 -26.74
N GLU A 178 25.05 -9.42 -28.01
CA GLU A 178 25.39 -10.71 -28.62
C GLU A 178 24.90 -12.03 -27.96
N PRO A 179 23.91 -12.72 -28.56
CA PRO A 179 23.83 -14.18 -28.42
C PRO A 179 24.80 -14.86 -29.42
N PRO A 180 25.56 -15.89 -29.00
CA PRO A 180 26.43 -16.63 -29.89
C PRO A 180 25.64 -17.35 -30.99
N LYS A 181 26.22 -17.24 -32.19
CA LYS A 181 25.97 -17.99 -33.43
C LYS A 181 25.31 -19.37 -33.26
N SER A 182 24.42 -19.64 -34.21
CA SER A 182 23.96 -20.94 -34.73
C SER A 182 22.95 -21.73 -33.90
N VAL A 183 21.66 -21.59 -34.24
CA VAL A 183 20.79 -22.73 -34.58
C VAL A 183 19.80 -22.26 -35.66
N GLU A 184 19.86 -22.90 -36.81
CA GLU A 184 18.99 -22.74 -37.97
C GLU A 184 17.61 -23.33 -37.63
N ILE A 185 16.55 -22.52 -37.66
CA ILE A 185 15.16 -22.96 -37.45
C ILE A 185 14.32 -22.49 -38.64
N GLU A 186 13.66 -23.44 -39.29
CA GLU A 186 12.92 -23.28 -40.55
C GLU A 186 11.73 -22.31 -40.47
N PRO A 187 11.41 -21.60 -41.57
CA PRO A 187 10.32 -20.63 -41.64
C PRO A 187 8.97 -21.31 -41.94
N GLN A 188 8.29 -21.86 -40.93
CA GLN A 188 6.97 -22.51 -41.15
C GLN A 188 5.84 -22.05 -40.21
N VAL A 189 6.03 -21.04 -39.37
CA VAL A 189 4.93 -20.54 -38.50
C VAL A 189 4.65 -19.07 -38.77
N LEU A 190 4.44 -18.76 -40.05
CA LEU A 190 3.86 -17.52 -40.53
C LEU A 190 2.60 -17.89 -41.28
N MET A 191 1.55 -18.31 -40.56
CA MET A 191 0.14 -18.31 -40.99
C MET A 191 -0.71 -18.95 -39.88
N GLN A 192 -1.10 -18.17 -38.87
CA GLN A 192 -2.40 -18.35 -38.24
C GLN A 192 -2.89 -16.99 -37.75
N LYS A 193 -3.45 -16.30 -38.74
CA LYS A 193 -4.20 -15.06 -38.65
C LYS A 193 -5.59 -15.40 -38.09
N GLU A 194 -6.03 -14.59 -37.12
CA GLU A 194 -7.41 -14.24 -36.79
C GLU A 194 -8.42 -15.38 -36.51
N GLU A 195 -8.70 -15.62 -35.23
CA GLU A 195 -10.09 -15.66 -34.73
C GLU A 195 -10.08 -15.39 -33.21
N PHE A 196 -10.11 -14.12 -32.82
CA PHE A 196 -10.36 -13.74 -31.44
C PHE A 196 -11.87 -13.65 -31.27
N VAL A 197 -12.47 -14.71 -30.72
CA VAL A 197 -13.87 -14.72 -30.30
C VAL A 197 -13.99 -13.81 -29.07
N ASN A 198 -14.73 -12.71 -29.21
CA ASN A 198 -15.15 -11.89 -28.08
C ASN A 198 -16.23 -12.63 -27.30
N ASP A 199 -15.83 -13.35 -26.25
CA ASP A 199 -16.76 -13.77 -25.19
C ASP A 199 -16.80 -12.65 -24.13
N GLU A 200 -17.80 -11.77 -24.25
CA GLU A 200 -18.20 -10.84 -23.20
C GLU A 200 -18.69 -11.64 -21.96
N PRO A 201 -18.13 -11.41 -20.76
CA PRO A 201 -18.64 -12.06 -19.56
C PRO A 201 -19.95 -11.39 -19.10
N ASP A 202 -21.06 -12.10 -19.31
CA ASP A 202 -22.40 -11.79 -18.82
C ASP A 202 -22.41 -11.80 -17.28
N TRP A 203 -22.34 -10.61 -16.67
CA TRP A 203 -22.49 -10.45 -15.22
C TRP A 203 -23.97 -10.27 -14.89
N PRO A 204 -24.52 -10.96 -13.87
CA PRO A 204 -25.91 -10.78 -13.50
C PRO A 204 -26.11 -9.45 -12.78
N VAL A 205 -26.77 -8.49 -13.43
CA VAL A 205 -27.36 -7.31 -12.79
C VAL A 205 -28.46 -7.81 -11.85
N LYS A 206 -28.26 -7.71 -10.53
CA LYS A 206 -29.35 -7.87 -9.57
C LYS A 206 -30.01 -6.51 -9.37
N TRP A 207 -31.26 -6.42 -9.81
CA TRP A 207 -32.21 -5.35 -9.46
C TRP A 207 -32.84 -5.63 -8.10
#